data_AF-A0A426ZHQ6-F1
#
_entry.id   AF-A0A426ZHQ6-F1
#
_cell.length_a   1.000
_cell.length_b   1.000
_cell.length_c   1.000
_cell.angle_alpha   90.00
_cell.angle_beta   90.00
_cell.angle_gamma   90.00
#
_symmetry.space_group_name_H-M   'P 1'
#
loop_
_entity.id
_entity.type
_entity.pdbx_description
1 polymer ?
#
loop_
_entity_poly.entity_id
_entity_poly.type
_entity_poly.pdbx_seq_one_letter_code
_entity_poly.pdbx_strand_id
1 'polypeptide(L)'
;MAMAMASAAPAAAKSSFSSLNAHALLSPSRLLSVLSFPKRSSSLLVPPSFPARKPFLRRRSPRASAETPPSSAAFHGSCYVLGDNIDTDQIIPAEYLTLVPSNPDEYQKLGSYALVGLPSAAYPTPFIAPGSTRTRFPVIIAGANFGCGSSREHAPVALGAAGAQVVIAESYARIFFRNSVATGEIYPLECEGVGLWKECTTGDIITVELGENRLINHTTGKEYKMKPIGDAGPVIEAGGIFAYARKTGMIASPST
;
A
#
# COMPACT_ATOMS: atom_id res chain seq x y z
N MET A 1 43.95 59.17 1.36
CA MET A 1 44.35 59.19 -0.06
C MET A 1 43.10 58.84 -0.85
N ALA A 2 42.60 59.82 -1.59
CA ALA A 2 41.24 59.91 -2.13
C ALA A 2 41.18 59.54 -3.62
N MET A 3 40.01 59.11 -4.09
CA MET A 3 39.31 59.42 -5.36
C MET A 3 38.22 58.35 -5.53
N ALA A 4 36.91 58.59 -5.44
CA ALA A 4 35.99 59.62 -5.92
C ALA A 4 35.68 59.58 -7.44
N MET A 5 34.38 59.30 -7.72
CA MET A 5 33.51 59.83 -8.80
C MET A 5 33.61 59.18 -10.20
N ALA A 6 32.55 59.03 -11.01
CA ALA A 6 31.10 59.26 -10.92
C ALA A 6 30.38 58.70 -12.18
N SER A 7 29.05 58.50 -12.07
CA SER A 7 27.97 58.83 -13.05
C SER A 7 27.99 58.30 -14.50
N ALA A 8 26.89 57.62 -14.92
CA ALA A 8 25.86 58.16 -15.83
C ALA A 8 25.10 57.05 -16.61
N ALA A 9 23.76 57.09 -16.56
CA ALA A 9 22.83 56.57 -17.59
C ALA A 9 22.68 57.65 -18.71
N PRO A 10 22.05 57.44 -19.91
CA PRO A 10 20.79 56.71 -20.15
C PRO A 10 20.62 56.00 -21.54
N ALA A 11 19.42 55.47 -21.78
CA ALA A 11 18.62 55.50 -23.02
C ALA A 11 18.11 54.14 -23.57
N ALA A 12 16.91 54.24 -24.15
CA ALA A 12 15.90 53.21 -24.30
C ALA A 12 15.88 52.52 -25.67
N ALA A 13 15.27 51.32 -25.75
CA ALA A 13 14.62 50.82 -26.96
C ALA A 13 13.43 49.91 -26.61
N LYS A 14 12.32 50.14 -27.30
CA LYS A 14 11.00 49.52 -27.15
C LYS A 14 10.95 48.16 -27.85
N SER A 15 10.17 47.21 -27.34
CA SER A 15 9.36 46.33 -28.19
C SER A 15 8.12 45.83 -27.43
N SER A 16 6.98 46.07 -28.06
CA SER A 16 5.63 45.65 -27.68
C SER A 16 5.37 44.25 -28.20
N PHE A 17 4.64 43.41 -27.44
CA PHE A 17 3.62 42.56 -28.06
C PHE A 17 2.46 42.29 -27.08
N SER A 18 1.29 42.30 -27.67
CA SER A 18 -0.05 42.56 -27.15
C SER A 18 -0.72 41.37 -26.47
N SER A 19 -1.40 41.63 -25.36
CA SER A 19 -2.56 40.86 -24.90
C SER A 19 -3.80 41.23 -25.73
N LEU A 20 -4.69 40.28 -25.97
CA LEU A 20 -6.14 40.35 -25.71
C LEU A 20 -6.83 39.19 -26.43
N ASN A 21 -7.52 38.34 -25.68
CA ASN A 21 -8.50 37.41 -26.20
C ASN A 21 -9.74 37.49 -25.31
N ALA A 22 -10.83 38.01 -25.86
CA ALA A 22 -12.17 37.81 -25.36
C ALA A 22 -13.15 38.18 -26.48
N HIS A 23 -13.94 37.22 -26.95
CA HIS A 23 -15.34 37.47 -27.31
C HIS A 23 -16.10 36.14 -27.27
N ALA A 24 -17.16 36.17 -26.49
CA ALA A 24 -18.13 35.10 -26.31
C ALA A 24 -19.25 35.17 -27.37
N LEU A 25 -20.13 34.16 -27.28
CA LEU A 25 -21.49 34.04 -27.83
C LEU A 25 -21.60 33.29 -29.17
N LEU A 26 -22.19 32.09 -29.14
CA LEU A 26 -23.61 31.86 -29.48
C LEU A 26 -23.96 30.37 -29.24
N SER A 27 -25.10 30.11 -28.57
CA SER A 27 -25.84 28.84 -28.65
C SER A 27 -26.77 28.88 -29.89
N PRO A 28 -27.47 27.81 -30.35
CA PRO A 28 -28.43 27.04 -29.53
C PRO A 28 -28.60 25.53 -29.82
N SER A 29 -29.07 24.84 -28.76
CA SER A 29 -30.06 23.76 -28.68
C SER A 29 -30.50 23.00 -29.94
N ARG A 30 -30.52 21.66 -29.87
CA ARG A 30 -31.77 20.83 -29.82
C ARG A 30 -31.48 19.32 -29.76
N LEU A 31 -32.07 18.69 -28.75
CA LEU A 31 -32.32 17.25 -28.62
C LEU A 31 -33.44 16.78 -29.57
N LEU A 32 -33.33 15.52 -30.01
CA LEU A 32 -34.32 14.41 -29.88
C LEU A 32 -34.37 13.49 -31.12
N SER A 33 -34.10 12.20 -30.86
CA SER A 33 -34.83 10.99 -31.33
C SER A 33 -35.05 10.78 -32.85
N VAL A 34 -34.99 9.61 -33.47
CA VAL A 34 -35.49 8.27 -33.14
C VAL A 34 -34.75 7.31 -34.08
N LEU A 35 -34.11 6.24 -33.59
CA LEU A 35 -33.73 5.11 -34.44
C LEU A 35 -34.87 4.09 -34.40
N SER A 36 -35.63 4.04 -35.51
CA SER A 36 -36.70 3.06 -35.74
C SER A 36 -36.13 1.67 -35.99
N PHE A 37 -36.45 0.72 -35.11
CA PHE A 37 -36.24 -0.71 -35.37
C PHE A 37 -37.54 -1.35 -35.88
N PRO A 38 -37.52 -2.14 -36.96
CA PRO A 38 -38.71 -2.78 -37.49
C PRO A 38 -39.16 -3.96 -36.59
N LYS A 39 -40.47 -3.99 -36.30
CA LYS A 39 -41.18 -5.11 -35.69
C LYS A 39 -41.07 -6.35 -36.58
N ARG A 40 -40.69 -7.51 -36.01
CA ARG A 40 -40.94 -8.81 -36.64
C ARG A 40 -41.45 -9.84 -35.63
N SER A 41 -42.74 -10.14 -35.82
CA SER A 41 -43.49 -11.39 -35.65
C SER A 41 -43.23 -12.25 -34.40
N SER A 42 -44.25 -12.27 -33.56
CA SER A 42 -44.54 -13.26 -32.52
C SER A 42 -44.90 -14.62 -33.13
N SER A 43 -44.08 -15.64 -32.91
CA SER A 43 -44.48 -17.05 -32.98
C SER A 43 -44.43 -17.64 -31.57
N LEU A 44 -45.59 -18.16 -31.14
CA LEU A 44 -45.80 -18.83 -29.86
C LEU A 44 -45.02 -20.15 -29.86
N LEU A 45 -43.92 -20.21 -29.11
CA LEU A 45 -43.25 -21.45 -28.75
C LEU A 45 -43.58 -21.77 -27.29
N VAL A 46 -44.40 -22.81 -27.11
CA VAL A 46 -44.71 -23.40 -25.81
C VAL A 46 -43.43 -23.99 -25.22
N PRO A 47 -43.03 -23.65 -23.99
CA PRO A 47 -41.89 -24.29 -23.35
C PRO A 47 -42.26 -25.73 -22.93
N PRO A 48 -41.37 -26.73 -23.08
CA PRO A 48 -41.63 -28.07 -22.57
C PRO A 48 -41.66 -28.06 -21.04
N SER A 49 -42.62 -28.79 -20.48
CA SER A 49 -42.76 -29.04 -19.05
C SER A 49 -41.59 -29.90 -18.55
N PHE A 50 -40.72 -29.32 -17.72
CA PHE A 50 -39.69 -30.07 -17.01
C PHE A 50 -40.30 -30.82 -15.82
N PRO A 51 -39.97 -32.11 -15.60
CA PRO A 51 -40.44 -32.83 -14.42
C PRO A 51 -39.79 -32.26 -13.15
N ALA A 52 -40.58 -32.13 -12.10
CA ALA A 52 -40.16 -31.61 -10.80
C ALA A 52 -38.96 -32.40 -10.24
N ARG A 53 -37.83 -31.73 -10.03
CA ARG A 53 -36.68 -32.28 -9.30
C ARG A 53 -37.06 -32.43 -7.83
N LYS A 54 -36.85 -33.63 -7.28
CA LYS A 54 -36.98 -33.93 -5.85
C LYS A 54 -36.08 -33.00 -5.03
N PRO A 55 -36.49 -32.58 -3.81
CA PRO A 55 -35.69 -31.72 -2.98
C PRO A 55 -34.38 -32.41 -2.60
N PHE A 56 -33.27 -31.84 -3.05
CA PHE A 56 -31.94 -32.26 -2.64
C PHE A 56 -31.75 -31.86 -1.18
N LEU A 57 -31.78 -32.83 -0.27
CA LEU A 57 -31.43 -32.67 1.13
C LEU A 57 -29.99 -32.14 1.21
N ARG A 58 -29.88 -30.83 1.40
CA ARG A 58 -28.63 -30.12 1.61
C ARG A 58 -28.03 -30.61 2.93
N ARG A 59 -27.10 -31.57 2.87
CA ARG A 59 -26.24 -31.92 4.02
C ARG A 59 -25.58 -30.62 4.48
N ARG A 60 -26.02 -30.11 5.63
CA ARG A 60 -25.30 -29.06 6.35
C ARG A 60 -24.04 -29.70 6.88
N SER A 61 -22.90 -29.44 6.24
CA SER A 61 -21.61 -29.61 6.87
C SER A 61 -21.58 -28.73 8.12
N PRO A 62 -21.14 -29.22 9.29
CA PRO A 62 -20.91 -28.34 10.42
C PRO A 62 -19.76 -27.41 10.04
N ARG A 63 -20.06 -26.12 9.88
CA ARG A 63 -19.04 -25.08 9.84
C ARG A 63 -18.52 -24.97 11.27
N ALA A 64 -17.52 -25.79 11.59
CA ALA A 64 -16.70 -25.56 12.77
C ALA A 64 -15.99 -24.22 12.54
N SER A 65 -16.41 -23.21 13.30
CA SER A 65 -15.64 -21.99 13.49
C SER A 65 -14.35 -22.41 14.19
N ALA A 66 -13.31 -22.73 13.42
CA ALA A 66 -11.98 -22.81 13.97
C ALA A 66 -11.60 -21.38 14.35
N GLU A 67 -11.79 -21.03 15.62
CA GLU A 67 -11.17 -19.84 16.20
C GLU A 67 -9.66 -20.08 16.11
N THR A 68 -9.05 -19.54 15.07
CA THR A 68 -7.61 -19.46 14.93
C THR A 68 -7.07 -18.73 16.17
N PRO A 69 -6.13 -19.31 16.93
CA PRO A 69 -5.58 -18.64 18.10
C PRO A 69 -4.98 -17.28 17.69
N PRO A 70 -5.18 -16.23 18.47
CA PRO A 70 -4.61 -14.92 18.16
C PRO A 70 -3.09 -15.04 18.08
N SER A 71 -2.52 -14.44 17.03
CA SER A 71 -1.07 -14.32 16.86
C SER A 71 -0.45 -13.69 18.11
N SER A 72 0.52 -14.36 18.74
CA SER A 72 1.18 -13.88 19.96
C SER A 72 2.37 -12.97 19.68
N ALA A 73 2.57 -12.53 18.42
CA ALA A 73 3.71 -11.71 18.07
C ALA A 73 3.57 -10.28 18.61
N ALA A 74 4.70 -9.70 19.02
CA ALA A 74 4.82 -8.30 19.38
C ALA A 74 6.03 -7.69 18.67
N PHE A 75 5.87 -6.48 18.16
CA PHE A 75 6.93 -5.72 17.49
C PHE A 75 7.26 -4.48 18.31
N HIS A 76 8.54 -4.20 18.51
CA HIS A 76 9.00 -3.07 19.30
C HIS A 76 10.17 -2.36 18.63
N GLY A 77 10.13 -1.03 18.62
CA GLY A 77 11.26 -0.21 18.21
C GLY A 77 10.84 1.18 17.73
N SER A 78 11.81 1.93 17.19
CA SER A 78 11.54 3.24 16.60
C SER A 78 10.65 3.11 15.37
N CYS A 79 9.67 4.00 15.22
CA CYS A 79 8.83 4.03 14.03
C CYS A 79 9.35 4.97 12.94
N TYR A 80 8.97 4.69 11.70
CA TYR A 80 9.10 5.59 10.57
C TYR A 80 7.71 6.04 10.10
N VAL A 81 7.46 7.35 10.10
CA VAL A 81 6.13 7.91 9.85
C VAL A 81 6.03 8.41 8.40
N LEU A 82 4.95 8.01 7.76
CA LEU A 82 4.61 8.29 6.37
C LEU A 82 3.20 8.89 6.28
N GLY A 83 2.97 9.67 5.22
CA GLY A 83 1.65 10.23 4.92
C GLY A 83 0.74 9.29 4.14
N ASP A 84 -0.25 9.89 3.48
CA ASP A 84 -1.20 9.20 2.60
C ASP A 84 -0.59 8.87 1.23
N ASN A 85 -1.17 7.88 0.55
CA ASN A 85 -0.89 7.52 -0.84
C ASN A 85 0.59 7.23 -1.14
N ILE A 86 1.27 6.54 -0.23
CA ILE A 86 2.61 6.03 -0.51
C ILE A 86 2.50 4.93 -1.56
N ASP A 87 2.95 5.21 -2.77
CA ASP A 87 2.86 4.28 -3.88
C ASP A 87 4.05 3.30 -3.94
N THR A 88 3.93 2.28 -4.79
CA THR A 88 4.98 1.27 -4.94
C THR A 88 6.28 1.79 -5.55
N ASP A 89 6.26 2.88 -6.33
CA ASP A 89 7.48 3.51 -6.85
C ASP A 89 8.23 4.26 -5.74
N GLN A 90 7.50 4.87 -4.81
CA GLN A 90 8.07 5.47 -3.60
C GLN A 90 8.69 4.43 -2.67
N ILE A 91 8.06 3.25 -2.55
CA ILE A 91 8.61 2.13 -1.77
C ILE A 91 9.83 1.52 -2.47
N ILE A 92 9.74 1.23 -3.76
CA ILE A 92 10.84 0.67 -4.55
C ILE A 92 10.71 1.08 -6.03
N PRO A 93 11.60 1.96 -6.52
CA PRO A 93 11.58 2.38 -7.93
C PRO A 93 11.79 1.23 -8.92
N ALA A 94 11.23 1.38 -10.12
CA ALA A 94 11.21 0.33 -11.14
C ALA A 94 12.60 -0.17 -11.58
N GLU A 95 13.63 0.67 -11.50
CA GLU A 95 15.01 0.34 -11.87
C GLU A 95 15.62 -0.77 -11.01
N TYR A 96 15.14 -0.96 -9.77
CA TYR A 96 15.64 -1.99 -8.86
C TYR A 96 14.91 -3.33 -8.97
N LEU A 97 13.88 -3.43 -9.82
CA LEU A 97 13.09 -4.66 -10.00
C LEU A 97 13.84 -5.78 -10.74
N THR A 98 15.05 -5.49 -11.23
CA THR A 98 15.97 -6.46 -11.81
C THR A 98 16.62 -7.36 -10.76
N LEU A 99 16.59 -6.96 -9.48
CA LEU A 99 17.09 -7.75 -8.37
C LEU A 99 16.15 -8.92 -8.06
N VAL A 100 16.74 -10.08 -7.80
CA VAL A 100 16.05 -11.36 -7.56
C VAL A 100 15.97 -11.64 -6.06
N PRO A 101 14.77 -11.60 -5.44
CA PRO A 101 14.61 -11.85 -4.01
C PRO A 101 15.10 -13.22 -3.52
N SER A 102 15.14 -14.22 -4.40
CA SER A 102 15.62 -15.56 -4.06
C SER A 102 17.13 -15.66 -3.87
N ASN A 103 17.89 -14.67 -4.36
CA ASN A 103 19.34 -14.59 -4.15
C ASN A 103 19.60 -13.78 -2.85
N PRO A 104 20.27 -14.35 -1.82
CA PRO A 104 20.50 -13.66 -0.55
C PRO A 104 21.19 -12.29 -0.67
N ASP A 105 22.18 -12.17 -1.55
CA ASP A 105 22.93 -10.92 -1.72
C ASP A 105 22.07 -9.84 -2.37
N GLU A 106 21.25 -10.22 -3.36
CA GLU A 106 20.32 -9.32 -4.04
C GLU A 106 19.13 -8.97 -3.16
N TYR A 107 18.66 -9.89 -2.32
CA TYR A 107 17.66 -9.62 -1.29
C TYR A 107 18.14 -8.56 -0.31
N GLN A 108 19.36 -8.70 0.22
CA GLN A 108 19.95 -7.68 1.08
C GLN A 108 20.10 -6.33 0.36
N LYS A 109 20.46 -6.36 -0.93
CA LYS A 109 20.55 -5.16 -1.76
C LYS A 109 19.18 -4.52 -1.99
N LEU A 110 18.11 -5.29 -2.19
CA LEU A 110 16.72 -4.77 -2.26
C LEU A 110 16.35 -4.00 -0.99
N GLY A 111 16.73 -4.53 0.18
CA GLY A 111 16.54 -3.84 1.46
C GLY A 111 17.19 -2.45 1.51
N SER A 112 18.34 -2.27 0.89
CA SER A 112 19.02 -0.97 0.83
C SER A 112 18.27 0.10 0.02
N TYR A 113 17.34 -0.31 -0.85
CA TYR A 113 16.55 0.59 -1.69
C TYR A 113 15.11 0.80 -1.17
N ALA A 114 14.78 0.26 0.01
CA ALA A 114 13.49 0.46 0.62
C ALA A 114 13.22 1.95 0.89
N LEU A 115 12.08 2.44 0.40
CA LEU A 115 11.60 3.82 0.52
C LEU A 115 12.53 4.89 -0.11
N VAL A 116 13.42 4.50 -1.03
CA VAL A 116 14.34 5.44 -1.69
C VAL A 116 13.63 6.41 -2.65
N GLY A 117 12.44 6.06 -3.13
CA GLY A 117 11.63 6.89 -4.01
C GLY A 117 10.86 8.01 -3.29
N LEU A 118 10.94 8.10 -1.96
CA LEU A 118 10.29 9.15 -1.20
C LEU A 118 10.90 10.54 -1.53
N PRO A 119 10.07 11.60 -1.65
CA PRO A 119 10.59 12.93 -1.88
C PRO A 119 11.31 13.45 -0.62
N SER A 120 12.62 13.69 -0.73
CA SER A 120 13.48 14.07 0.40
C SER A 120 13.04 15.37 1.11
N ALA A 121 12.36 16.28 0.39
CA ALA A 121 11.81 17.49 0.97
C ALA A 121 10.67 17.22 1.98
N ALA A 122 9.88 16.16 1.75
CA ALA A 122 8.81 15.75 2.67
C ALA A 122 9.32 14.76 3.74
N TYR A 123 10.33 13.95 3.40
CA TYR A 123 10.89 12.91 4.27
C TYR A 123 12.41 13.09 4.41
N PRO A 124 12.86 14.06 5.23
CA PRO A 124 14.29 14.40 5.35
C PRO A 124 15.10 13.34 6.11
N THR A 125 14.46 12.54 6.96
CA THR A 125 15.11 11.40 7.62
C THR A 125 15.03 10.20 6.67
N PRO A 126 16.16 9.65 6.20
CA PRO A 126 16.10 8.49 5.32
C PRO A 126 15.69 7.24 6.09
N PHE A 127 14.89 6.38 5.46
CA PHE A 127 14.49 5.10 6.04
C PHE A 127 15.68 4.14 6.20
N ILE A 128 16.58 4.15 5.22
CA ILE A 128 17.87 3.43 5.23
C ILE A 128 18.99 4.45 5.39
N ALA A 129 19.82 4.28 6.42
CA ALA A 129 20.98 5.14 6.61
C ALA A 129 21.99 4.96 5.46
N PRO A 130 22.71 6.02 5.02
CA PRO A 130 23.73 5.90 3.99
C PRO A 130 24.75 4.80 4.31
N GLY A 131 25.00 3.91 3.35
CA GLY A 131 25.91 2.77 3.51
C GLY A 131 25.32 1.58 4.28
N SER A 132 24.08 1.65 4.74
CA SER A 132 23.36 0.53 5.36
C SER A 132 22.53 -0.24 4.32
N THR A 133 22.25 -1.50 4.64
CA THR A 133 21.27 -2.35 3.94
C THR A 133 20.04 -2.62 4.81
N ARG A 134 20.10 -2.19 6.07
CA ARG A 134 19.05 -2.39 7.08
C ARG A 134 18.57 -1.08 7.66
N THR A 135 17.30 -1.02 7.98
CA THR A 135 16.69 0.09 8.71
C THR A 135 16.87 -0.09 10.21
N ARG A 136 16.82 1.03 10.94
CA ARG A 136 16.64 1.04 12.41
C ARG A 136 15.17 1.11 12.82
N PHE A 137 14.25 1.16 11.85
CA PHE A 137 12.83 1.37 12.06
C PHE A 137 12.05 0.09 11.77
N PRO A 138 11.87 -0.82 12.75
CA PRO A 138 11.10 -2.05 12.55
C PRO A 138 9.60 -1.80 12.32
N VAL A 139 9.11 -0.62 12.71
CA VAL A 139 7.70 -0.23 12.62
C VAL A 139 7.55 0.92 11.61
N ILE A 140 6.61 0.78 10.68
CA ILE A 140 6.21 1.87 9.78
C ILE A 140 4.80 2.29 10.15
N ILE A 141 4.55 3.59 10.28
CA ILE A 141 3.21 4.17 10.45
C ILE A 141 2.90 4.96 9.20
N ALA A 142 1.75 4.73 8.58
CA ALA A 142 1.36 5.38 7.33
C ALA A 142 -0.10 5.87 7.37
N GLY A 143 -0.43 6.76 6.43
CA GLY A 143 -1.79 7.23 6.21
C GLY A 143 -2.65 6.24 5.41
N ALA A 144 -3.60 6.79 4.66
CA ALA A 144 -4.50 6.03 3.83
C ALA A 144 -3.83 5.54 2.53
N ASN A 145 -4.36 4.44 1.98
CA ASN A 145 -4.00 3.90 0.67
C ASN A 145 -2.51 3.54 0.51
N PHE A 146 -1.90 2.98 1.55
CA PHE A 146 -0.50 2.56 1.53
C PHE A 146 -0.25 1.43 0.52
N GLY A 147 0.84 1.55 -0.23
CA GLY A 147 1.24 0.59 -1.27
C GLY A 147 0.41 0.71 -2.55
N CYS A 148 -0.16 1.87 -2.84
CA CYS A 148 -0.95 2.09 -4.05
C CYS A 148 -0.11 2.05 -5.33
N GLY A 149 -0.79 1.99 -6.48
CA GLY A 149 -0.13 1.95 -7.78
C GLY A 149 0.05 0.54 -8.32
N SER A 150 1.22 0.28 -8.91
CA SER A 150 1.46 -0.94 -9.70
C SER A 150 1.59 -2.20 -8.83
N SER A 151 1.27 -3.37 -9.40
CA SER A 151 1.42 -4.66 -8.72
C SER A 151 2.91 -5.04 -8.62
N ARG A 152 3.59 -4.61 -7.55
CA ARG A 152 4.99 -4.95 -7.28
C ARG A 152 5.11 -5.79 -6.03
N GLU A 153 5.49 -7.06 -6.20
CA GLU A 153 5.83 -7.95 -5.08
C GLU A 153 7.14 -7.53 -4.41
N HIS A 154 8.04 -6.89 -5.16
CA HIS A 154 9.27 -6.29 -4.62
C HIS A 154 9.02 -5.23 -3.55
N ALA A 155 7.85 -4.58 -3.50
CA ALA A 155 7.59 -3.52 -2.53
C ALA A 155 7.56 -4.04 -1.07
N PRO A 156 6.72 -5.03 -0.70
CA PRO A 156 6.79 -5.62 0.64
C PRO A 156 8.11 -6.35 0.90
N VAL A 157 8.71 -6.98 -0.13
CA VAL A 157 10.02 -7.65 -0.02
C VAL A 157 11.14 -6.69 0.34
N ALA A 158 11.20 -5.51 -0.29
CA ALA A 158 12.22 -4.51 0.02
C ALA A 158 12.09 -4.03 1.47
N LEU A 159 10.86 -3.83 1.96
CA LEU A 159 10.61 -3.44 3.36
C LEU A 159 11.05 -4.54 4.33
N GLY A 160 10.69 -5.80 4.08
CA GLY A 160 11.10 -6.94 4.91
C GLY A 160 12.63 -7.15 4.89
N ALA A 161 13.24 -7.06 3.70
CA ALA A 161 14.69 -7.17 3.52
C ALA A 161 15.45 -6.07 4.27
N ALA A 162 14.90 -4.85 4.30
CA ALA A 162 15.43 -3.76 5.11
C ALA A 162 15.33 -4.05 6.62
N GLY A 163 14.47 -4.97 7.06
CA GLY A 163 14.23 -5.27 8.47
C GLY A 163 13.01 -4.57 9.06
N ALA A 164 12.13 -3.99 8.24
CA ALA A 164 10.79 -3.65 8.70
C ALA A 164 10.03 -4.93 9.04
N GLN A 165 9.27 -4.92 10.11
CA GLN A 165 8.50 -6.09 10.57
C GLN A 165 7.00 -5.85 10.40
N VAL A 166 6.56 -4.62 10.62
CA VAL A 166 5.15 -4.25 10.60
C VAL A 166 4.95 -2.88 9.97
N VAL A 167 3.91 -2.78 9.16
CA VAL A 167 3.36 -1.51 8.69
C VAL A 167 2.00 -1.36 9.35
N ILE A 168 1.71 -0.20 9.92
CA ILE A 168 0.41 0.20 10.43
C ILE A 168 -0.08 1.35 9.58
N ALA A 169 -1.15 1.14 8.83
CA ALA A 169 -1.73 2.16 7.96
C ALA A 169 -3.19 2.42 8.32
N GLU A 170 -3.75 3.53 7.86
CA GLU A 170 -5.21 3.74 7.94
C GLU A 170 -5.95 2.82 6.96
N SER A 171 -5.34 2.55 5.80
CA SER A 171 -5.83 1.61 4.80
C SER A 171 -4.73 1.20 3.83
N TYR A 172 -4.93 0.05 3.17
CA TYR A 172 -4.01 -0.46 2.17
C TYR A 172 -4.60 -0.50 0.77
N ALA A 173 -3.74 -0.34 -0.23
CA ALA A 173 -4.05 -0.83 -1.55
C ALA A 173 -4.16 -2.36 -1.52
N ARG A 174 -5.27 -2.87 -2.07
CA ARG A 174 -5.62 -4.30 -2.01
C ARG A 174 -4.52 -5.24 -2.50
N ILE A 175 -3.80 -4.84 -3.56
CA ILE A 175 -2.74 -5.65 -4.16
C ILE A 175 -1.52 -5.71 -3.22
N PHE A 176 -1.14 -4.58 -2.64
CA PHE A 176 -0.02 -4.53 -1.69
C PHE A 176 -0.30 -5.39 -0.45
N PHE A 177 -1.51 -5.27 0.12
CA PHE A 177 -1.93 -6.09 1.26
C PHE A 177 -1.80 -7.59 0.93
N ARG A 178 -2.36 -8.02 -0.21
CA ARG A 178 -2.27 -9.42 -0.66
C ARG A 178 -0.83 -9.87 -0.83
N ASN A 179 0.02 -9.06 -1.45
CA ASN A 179 1.42 -9.41 -1.66
C ASN A 179 2.17 -9.55 -0.33
N SER A 180 1.92 -8.66 0.64
CA SER A 180 2.50 -8.75 1.99
C SER A 180 2.14 -10.07 2.69
N VAL A 181 0.87 -10.50 2.58
CA VAL A 181 0.43 -11.80 3.11
C VAL A 181 1.04 -12.97 2.34
N ALA A 182 1.15 -12.86 1.02
CA ALA A 182 1.67 -13.93 0.17
C ALA A 182 3.16 -14.18 0.40
N THR A 183 3.95 -13.12 0.58
CA THR A 183 5.39 -13.22 0.82
C THR A 183 5.73 -13.45 2.29
N GLY A 184 4.92 -12.93 3.21
CA GLY A 184 5.16 -13.01 4.66
C GLY A 184 6.29 -12.12 5.16
N GLU A 185 6.72 -11.14 4.35
CA GLU A 185 7.85 -10.25 4.63
C GLU A 185 7.55 -9.24 5.73
N ILE A 186 6.30 -8.77 5.79
CA ILE A 186 5.83 -7.74 6.71
C ILE A 186 4.38 -8.01 7.13
N TYR A 187 4.01 -7.54 8.32
CA TYR A 187 2.62 -7.49 8.77
C TYR A 187 1.94 -6.21 8.29
N PRO A 188 0.88 -6.29 7.46
CA PRO A 188 0.05 -5.12 7.12
C PRO A 188 -1.12 -5.00 8.11
N LEU A 189 -1.03 -4.07 9.07
CA LEU A 189 -2.07 -3.84 10.08
C LEU A 189 -2.83 -2.55 9.83
N GLU A 190 -4.14 -2.57 10.06
CA GLU A 190 -4.96 -1.37 9.97
C GLU A 190 -5.30 -0.82 11.36
N CYS A 191 -5.27 0.49 11.54
CA CYS A 191 -5.80 1.14 12.73
C CYS A 191 -7.33 1.32 12.64
N GLU A 192 -8.08 1.23 13.74
CA GLU A 192 -9.52 1.56 13.75
C GLU A 192 -9.79 3.07 13.63
N GLY A 193 -8.80 3.91 13.97
CA GLY A 193 -8.88 5.38 13.93
C GLY A 193 -8.14 6.02 12.76
N VAL A 194 -8.61 7.21 12.37
CA VAL A 194 -7.97 8.08 11.38
C VAL A 194 -7.00 9.03 12.11
N GLY A 195 -5.84 9.28 11.52
CA GLY A 195 -4.87 10.27 11.99
C GLY A 195 -3.72 9.75 12.84
N LEU A 196 -3.56 8.42 13.02
CA LEU A 196 -2.45 7.84 13.78
C LEU A 196 -1.09 8.39 13.32
N TRP A 197 -0.87 8.47 12.01
CA TRP A 197 0.35 8.99 11.41
C TRP A 197 0.58 10.49 11.65
N LYS A 198 -0.45 11.25 12.00
CA LYS A 198 -0.35 12.68 12.36
C LYS A 198 0.00 12.88 13.84
N GLU A 199 -0.24 11.87 14.66
CA GLU A 199 0.03 11.90 16.10
C GLU A 199 1.38 11.29 16.48
N CYS A 200 2.00 10.55 15.56
CA CYS A 200 3.33 9.96 15.76
C CYS A 200 4.40 10.76 14.99
N THR A 201 5.62 10.74 15.50
CA THR A 201 6.78 11.32 14.84
C THR A 201 7.82 10.24 14.53
N THR A 202 8.47 10.33 13.36
CA THR A 202 9.57 9.41 13.03
C THR A 202 10.62 9.41 14.14
N GLY A 203 10.91 8.23 14.68
CA GLY A 203 11.78 8.04 15.84
C GLY A 203 11.04 7.70 17.13
N ASP A 204 9.72 7.89 17.21
CA ASP A 204 8.92 7.48 18.37
C ASP A 204 9.08 5.99 18.65
N ILE A 205 9.11 5.63 19.94
CA ILE A 205 9.24 4.23 20.36
C ILE A 205 7.85 3.61 20.43
N ILE A 206 7.60 2.63 19.58
CA ILE A 206 6.30 1.98 19.44
C ILE A 206 6.40 0.51 19.84
N THR A 207 5.39 0.04 20.56
CA THR A 207 5.09 -1.40 20.70
C THR A 207 3.78 -1.72 20.01
N VAL A 208 3.77 -2.82 19.26
CA VAL A 208 2.60 -3.34 18.55
C VAL A 208 2.34 -4.75 19.05
N GLU A 209 1.17 -4.99 19.63
CA GLU A 209 0.76 -6.27 20.21
C GLU A 209 -0.37 -6.87 19.37
N LEU A 210 -0.09 -7.97 18.66
CA LEU A 210 -1.09 -8.63 17.82
C LEU A 210 -2.16 -9.35 18.65
N GLY A 211 -1.80 -9.91 19.80
CA GLY A 211 -2.75 -10.62 20.67
C GLY A 211 -3.86 -9.73 21.21
N GLU A 212 -3.52 -8.49 21.57
CA GLU A 212 -4.46 -7.50 22.10
C GLU A 212 -4.99 -6.53 21.02
N ASN A 213 -4.46 -6.63 19.79
CA ASN A 213 -4.71 -5.69 18.70
C ASN A 213 -4.51 -4.23 19.15
N ARG A 214 -3.38 -3.97 19.82
CA ARG A 214 -3.06 -2.67 20.39
C ARG A 214 -1.71 -2.15 19.90
N LEU A 215 -1.64 -0.85 19.70
CA LEU A 215 -0.41 -0.10 19.48
C LEU A 215 -0.21 0.87 20.64
N ILE A 216 1.00 0.89 21.20
CA ILE A 216 1.40 1.77 22.30
C ILE A 216 2.54 2.65 21.79
N ASN A 217 2.35 3.97 21.83
CA ASN A 217 3.43 4.93 21.62
C ASN A 217 4.03 5.31 22.98
N HIS A 218 5.21 4.77 23.28
CA HIS A 218 5.91 5.00 24.55
C HIS A 218 6.47 6.41 24.68
N THR A 219 6.71 7.10 23.56
CA THR A 219 7.18 8.49 23.58
C THR A 219 6.08 9.45 24.02
N THR A 220 4.84 9.23 23.55
CA THR A 220 3.69 10.11 23.87
C THR A 220 2.80 9.58 24.99
N GLY A 221 2.93 8.30 25.35
CA GLY A 221 2.08 7.60 26.31
C GLY A 221 0.69 7.27 25.77
N LYS A 222 0.45 7.41 24.47
CA LYS A 222 -0.85 7.15 23.85
C LYS A 222 -0.99 5.70 23.40
N GLU A 223 -2.22 5.19 23.48
CA GLU A 223 -2.58 3.86 23.02
C GLU A 223 -3.65 3.95 21.92
N TYR A 224 -3.55 3.03 20.96
CA TYR A 224 -4.43 2.96 19.81
C TYR A 224 -4.90 1.52 19.61
N LYS A 225 -6.18 1.37 19.25
CA LYS A 225 -6.77 0.08 18.92
C LYS A 225 -6.62 -0.20 17.42
N MET A 226 -6.13 -1.39 17.11
CA MET A 226 -5.93 -1.87 15.76
C MET A 226 -7.04 -2.85 15.37
N LYS A 227 -7.24 -2.99 14.06
CA LYS A 227 -8.06 -4.06 13.51
C LYS A 227 -7.29 -5.39 13.59
N PRO A 228 -7.96 -6.50 13.90
CA PRO A 228 -7.32 -7.80 13.89
C PRO A 228 -6.87 -8.19 12.47
N ILE A 229 -5.67 -8.76 12.36
CA ILE A 229 -5.12 -9.27 11.09
C ILE A 229 -5.91 -10.46 10.55
N GLY A 230 -6.65 -11.17 11.41
CA GLY A 230 -7.50 -12.31 11.07
C GLY A 230 -6.70 -13.48 10.48
N ASP A 231 -7.31 -14.18 9.52
CA ASP A 231 -6.77 -15.41 8.93
C ASP A 231 -5.44 -15.21 8.17
N ALA A 232 -5.05 -13.96 7.90
CA ALA A 232 -3.75 -13.66 7.28
C ALA A 232 -2.57 -13.85 8.25
N GLY A 233 -2.79 -13.71 9.56
CA GLY A 233 -1.74 -13.82 10.58
C GLY A 233 -0.92 -15.11 10.49
N PRO A 234 -1.55 -16.30 10.56
CA PRO A 234 -0.85 -17.58 10.45
C PRO A 234 -0.07 -17.77 9.14
N VAL A 235 -0.51 -17.15 8.04
CA VAL A 235 0.17 -17.22 6.74
C VAL A 235 1.46 -16.40 6.78
N ILE A 236 1.40 -15.19 7.34
CA ILE A 236 2.56 -14.32 7.51
C ILE A 236 3.57 -14.97 8.48
N GLU A 237 3.11 -15.48 9.62
CA GLU A 237 3.95 -16.19 10.61
C GLU A 237 4.70 -17.38 10.01
N ALA A 238 4.09 -18.07 9.04
CA ALA A 238 4.73 -19.20 8.38
C ALA A 238 5.84 -18.77 7.40
N GLY A 239 5.97 -17.48 7.07
CA GLY A 239 6.84 -16.99 6.01
C GLY A 239 6.17 -17.01 4.64
N GLY A 240 4.88 -16.70 4.59
CA GLY A 240 4.10 -16.57 3.36
C GLY A 240 3.35 -17.83 2.94
N ILE A 241 2.63 -17.72 1.82
CA ILE A 241 1.61 -18.70 1.41
C ILE A 241 2.19 -20.08 1.10
N PHE A 242 3.38 -20.16 0.49
CA PHE A 242 4.01 -21.43 0.18
C PHE A 242 4.52 -22.14 1.43
N ALA A 243 5.07 -21.37 2.38
CA ALA A 243 5.54 -21.93 3.65
C ALA A 243 4.36 -22.38 4.51
N TYR A 244 3.27 -21.61 4.55
CA TYR A 244 2.02 -22.02 5.17
C TYR A 244 1.43 -23.30 4.54
N ALA A 245 1.39 -23.39 3.21
CA ALA A 245 0.91 -24.56 2.49
C ALA A 245 1.74 -25.82 2.79
N ARG A 246 3.07 -25.69 2.93
CA ARG A 246 3.95 -26.79 3.38
C ARG A 246 3.65 -27.18 4.83
N LYS A 247 3.56 -26.19 5.72
CA LYS A 247 3.27 -26.40 7.16
C LYS A 247 1.94 -27.12 7.38
N THR A 248 0.95 -26.85 6.54
CA THR A 248 -0.39 -27.45 6.62
C THR A 248 -0.56 -28.71 5.76
N GLY A 249 0.49 -29.17 5.08
CA GLY A 249 0.47 -30.40 4.27
C GLY A 249 -0.31 -30.29 2.95
N MET A 250 -0.59 -29.08 2.46
CA MET A 250 -1.23 -28.86 1.16
C MET A 250 -0.26 -29.11 -0.01
N ILE A 251 1.04 -28.90 0.22
CA ILE A 251 2.12 -29.19 -0.73
C ILE A 251 3.28 -29.88 -0.02
N ALA A 252 4.07 -30.65 -0.77
CA ALA A 252 5.21 -31.37 -0.24
C ALA A 252 6.29 -30.41 0.32
N SER A 253 6.92 -30.81 1.41
CA SER A 253 8.15 -30.18 1.89
C SER A 253 9.29 -30.48 0.91
N PRO A 254 10.22 -29.53 0.67
CA PRO A 254 11.41 -29.80 -0.13
C PRO A 254 12.19 -30.97 0.48
N SER A 255 12.59 -31.93 -0.35
CA SER A 255 13.51 -32.99 0.06
C SER A 255 14.83 -32.35 0.48
N THR A 256 15.23 -32.58 1.72
CA THR A 256 16.49 -32.10 2.30
C THR A 256 17.69 -32.69 1.57
#